data_AF-A0A8J6NTV3-F1
#
_entry.id   AF-A0A8J6NTV3-F1
#
_cell.length_a   1.000
_cell.length_b   1.000
_cell.length_c   1.000
_cell.angle_alpha   90.00
_cell.angle_beta   90.00
_cell.angle_gamma   90.00
#
_symmetry.space_group_name_H-M   'P 1'
#
loop_
_entity.id
_entity.type
_entity.pdbx_description
1 polymer ?
#
loop_
_entity_poly.entity_id
_entity_poly.type
_entity_poly.pdbx_seq_one_letter_code
_entity_poly.pdbx_strand_id
1 'polypeptide(L)'
;MSQKQLQFDLYSFVAEAALEAGKPFPLKCNCGGVVTIMPPFQDEYVVCARCECKIKMLVIDGDPGYIIGADPDGIPKLLQVQGSSKPHPNMLSASERDAILAQARTQFATRDK
;
A
#
# COMPACT_ATOMS: atom_id res chain seq x y z
N MET A 1 -25.78 8.96 20.13
CA MET A 1 -24.76 9.86 19.55
C MET A 1 -24.30 9.24 18.24
N SER A 2 -24.53 9.91 17.11
CA SER A 2 -24.11 9.41 15.80
C SER A 2 -22.58 9.38 15.77
N GLN A 3 -21.98 8.19 15.70
CA GLN A 3 -20.54 8.06 15.51
C GLN A 3 -20.23 8.62 14.13
N LYS A 4 -19.67 9.84 14.07
CA LYS A 4 -19.16 10.42 12.83
C LYS A 4 -18.04 9.48 12.36
N GLN A 5 -18.27 8.73 11.28
CA GLN A 5 -17.23 7.90 10.67
C GLN A 5 -16.03 8.80 10.34
N LEU A 6 -14.83 8.37 10.74
CA LEU A 6 -13.60 9.03 10.34
C LEU A 6 -13.46 8.93 8.82
N GLN A 7 -13.39 10.08 8.15
CA GLN A 7 -13.08 10.18 6.73
C GLN A 7 -11.56 10.20 6.54
N PHE A 8 -11.07 9.36 5.63
CA PHE A 8 -9.66 9.26 5.26
C PHE A 8 -9.46 9.80 3.84
N ASP A 9 -8.35 10.49 3.64
CA ASP A 9 -8.00 11.09 2.34
C ASP A 9 -7.27 10.09 1.45
N LEU A 10 -6.48 9.20 2.06
CA LEU A 10 -5.64 8.23 1.38
C LEU A 10 -5.67 6.87 2.08
N TYR A 11 -5.34 5.82 1.34
CA TYR A 11 -5.16 4.47 1.84
C TYR A 11 -3.78 3.98 1.44
N SER A 12 -3.09 3.30 2.35
CA SER A 12 -1.78 2.72 2.10
C SER A 12 -1.75 1.28 2.57
N PHE A 13 -1.15 0.40 1.77
CA PHE A 13 -0.90 -0.99 2.17
C PHE A 13 0.39 -1.08 2.97
N VAL A 14 0.36 -1.75 4.12
CA VAL A 14 1.49 -1.88 5.04
C VAL A 14 1.76 -3.35 5.29
N ALA A 15 3.02 -3.77 5.22
CA ALA A 15 3.41 -5.15 5.51
C ALA A 15 3.26 -5.42 7.02
N GLU A 16 2.52 -6.46 7.39
CA GLU A 16 2.40 -6.92 8.77
C GLU A 16 3.78 -7.19 9.38
N ALA A 17 4.67 -7.83 8.61
CA ALA A 17 6.04 -8.13 9.05
C ALA A 17 6.82 -6.87 9.48
N ALA A 18 6.52 -5.69 8.90
CA ALA A 18 7.15 -4.43 9.28
C ALA A 18 6.69 -3.93 10.66
N LEU A 19 5.42 -4.17 10.99
CA LEU A 19 4.86 -3.87 12.30
C LEU A 19 5.37 -4.86 13.36
N GLU A 20 5.42 -6.15 13.03
CA GLU A 20 5.92 -7.20 13.92
C GLU A 20 7.41 -7.09 14.22
N ALA A 21 8.21 -6.61 13.25
CA ALA A 21 9.65 -6.43 13.43
C ALA A 21 10.01 -5.44 14.54
N GLY A 22 9.07 -4.62 15.01
CA GLY A 22 9.28 -3.69 16.13
C GLY A 22 10.21 -2.52 15.78
N LYS A 23 10.54 -2.33 14.50
CA LYS A 23 11.53 -1.33 14.05
C LYS A 23 10.83 -0.18 13.32
N PRO A 24 11.30 1.07 13.49
CA PRO A 24 10.77 2.19 12.74
C PRO A 24 10.89 1.98 11.23
N PHE A 25 9.86 2.33 10.48
CA PHE A 25 9.91 2.31 9.01
C PHE A 25 9.24 3.54 8.39
N PRO A 26 9.69 3.97 7.20
CA PRO A 26 9.10 5.12 6.52
C PRO A 26 7.82 4.72 5.78
N LEU A 27 6.73 5.46 6.01
CA LEU A 27 5.54 5.49 5.18
C LEU A 27 5.59 6.72 4.28
N LYS A 28 5.58 6.51 2.96
CA LYS A 28 5.63 7.60 1.97
C LYS A 28 4.22 8.05 1.59
N CYS A 29 3.97 9.35 1.67
CA CYS A 29 2.75 9.98 1.19
C CYS A 29 2.88 10.32 -0.30
N ASN A 30 1.74 10.36 -1.03
CA ASN A 30 1.72 10.73 -2.45
C ASN A 30 2.23 12.15 -2.74
N CYS A 31 2.20 13.06 -1.76
CA CYS A 31 2.78 14.40 -1.88
C CYS A 31 4.32 14.41 -1.77
N GLY A 32 4.95 13.26 -1.53
CA GLY A 32 6.39 13.11 -1.26
C GLY A 32 6.79 13.33 0.19
N GLY A 33 5.84 13.59 1.10
CA GLY A 33 6.09 13.60 2.54
C GLY A 33 6.40 12.18 3.05
N VAL A 34 7.16 12.08 4.13
CA VAL A 34 7.48 10.80 4.79
C VAL A 34 7.03 10.87 6.24
N VAL A 35 6.27 9.88 6.67
CA VAL A 35 5.87 9.68 8.06
C VAL A 35 6.63 8.47 8.59
N THR A 36 7.33 8.61 9.71
CA THR A 36 7.99 7.48 10.37
C THR A 36 6.97 6.74 11.22
N ILE A 37 6.70 5.48 10.87
CA ILE A 37 5.85 4.60 11.68
C ILE A 37 6.72 3.97 12.76
N MET A 38 6.25 4.05 14.01
CA MET A 38 6.92 3.48 15.18
C MET A 38 6.07 2.31 15.70
N PRO A 39 6.46 1.04 15.47
CA PRO A 39 5.73 -0.09 16.03
C PRO A 39 5.89 -0.19 17.57
N PRO A 40 4.91 -0.76 18.31
CA PRO A 40 3.62 -1.23 17.80
C PRO A 40 2.73 -0.05 17.43
N PHE A 41 2.22 -0.06 16.20
CA PHE A 41 1.35 1.01 15.73
C PHE A 41 -0.09 0.64 16.07
N GLN A 42 -0.67 1.35 17.03
CA GLN A 42 -2.01 1.06 17.55
C GLN A 42 -3.10 1.88 16.86
N ASP A 43 -2.71 2.92 16.12
CA ASP A 43 -3.66 3.75 15.39
C ASP A 43 -4.05 3.10 14.04
N GLU A 44 -5.21 3.48 13.51
CA GLU A 44 -5.65 3.00 12.18
C GLU A 44 -5.11 3.87 11.03
N TYR A 45 -4.57 5.04 11.33
CA TYR A 45 -4.15 6.03 10.34
C TYR A 45 -3.01 6.91 10.83
N VAL A 46 -2.31 7.54 9.89
CA VAL A 46 -1.35 8.62 10.16
C VAL A 46 -1.74 9.91 9.45
N VAL A 47 -1.23 11.03 9.95
CA VAL A 47 -1.38 12.33 9.28
C VAL A 47 -0.04 12.72 8.66
N CYS A 48 -0.05 13.02 7.36
CA CYS A 48 1.15 13.53 6.70
C CYS A 48 1.45 14.96 7.18
N ALA A 49 2.63 15.19 7.77
CA ALA A 49 3.03 16.53 8.23
C ALA A 49 3.21 17.56 7.10
N ARG A 50 3.26 17.12 5.83
CA ARG A 50 3.47 18.01 4.67
C ARG A 50 2.16 18.49 4.02
N CYS A 51 1.19 17.59 3.85
CA CYS A 51 -0.07 17.91 3.15
C CYS A 51 -1.31 17.65 4.01
N GLU A 52 -1.12 17.27 5.27
CA GLU A 52 -2.17 17.04 6.28
C GLU A 52 -3.18 15.94 5.95
N CYS A 53 -2.97 15.20 4.86
CA CYS A 53 -3.80 14.05 4.49
C CYS A 53 -3.77 12.99 5.59
N LYS A 54 -4.96 12.49 5.95
CA LYS A 54 -5.16 11.30 6.79
C LYS A 54 -5.04 10.06 5.92
N ILE A 55 -4.01 9.27 6.19
CA ILE A 55 -3.67 8.06 5.46
C ILE A 55 -4.05 6.86 6.31
N LYS A 56 -5.10 6.14 5.93
CA LYS A 56 -5.46 4.88 6.57
C LYS A 56 -4.44 3.80 6.19
N MET A 57 -4.02 3.01 7.16
CA MET A 57 -3.14 1.87 6.92
C MET A 57 -3.98 0.59 6.79
N LEU A 58 -3.79 -0.12 5.68
CA LEU A 58 -4.36 -1.41 5.40
C LEU A 58 -3.25 -2.45 5.57
N VAL A 59 -3.28 -3.18 6.68
CA VAL A 59 -2.25 -4.19 6.98
C VAL A 59 -2.48 -5.41 6.09
N ILE A 60 -1.39 -5.89 5.47
CA ILE A 60 -1.36 -7.09 4.64
C ILE A 60 -0.46 -8.12 5.29
N ASP A 61 -0.96 -9.35 5.42
CA ASP A 61 -0.28 -10.48 6.06
C ASP A 61 1.14 -10.69 5.51
N GLY A 62 2.10 -10.86 6.42
CA GLY A 62 3.52 -11.07 6.09
C GLY A 62 4.21 -9.89 5.37
N ASP A 63 5.00 -10.20 4.34
CA ASP A 63 5.74 -9.22 3.51
C ASP A 63 5.66 -9.58 2.01
N PRO A 64 4.57 -9.21 1.32
CA PRO A 64 4.37 -9.54 -0.08
C PRO A 64 5.21 -8.67 -1.03
N GLY A 65 5.81 -7.58 -0.55
CA GLY A 65 6.51 -6.60 -1.38
C GLY A 65 5.60 -5.62 -2.12
N TYR A 66 4.63 -6.16 -2.84
CA TYR A 66 3.65 -5.41 -3.60
C TYR A 66 2.36 -6.20 -3.76
N ILE A 67 1.29 -5.48 -4.06
CA ILE A 67 0.00 -6.08 -4.44
C ILE A 67 -0.39 -5.64 -5.83
N ILE A 68 -1.36 -6.32 -6.40
CA ILE A 68 -1.94 -5.98 -7.70
C ILE A 68 -3.22 -5.19 -7.44
N GLY A 69 -3.21 -3.92 -7.83
CA GLY A 69 -4.39 -3.07 -7.87
C GLY A 69 -4.77 -2.72 -9.30
N ALA A 70 -5.79 -1.89 -9.45
CA ALA A 70 -6.15 -1.26 -10.71
C ALA A 70 -6.11 0.27 -10.56
N ASP A 71 -5.87 0.99 -11.65
CA ASP A 71 -6.13 2.42 -11.71
C ASP A 71 -7.63 2.71 -11.99
N PRO A 72 -8.05 4.00 -12.05
CA PRO A 72 -9.45 4.34 -12.32
C PRO A 72 -9.98 3.83 -13.66
N ASP A 73 -9.10 3.56 -14.63
CA ASP A 73 -9.46 3.01 -15.95
C ASP A 73 -9.52 1.47 -15.93
N GLY A 74 -9.31 0.85 -14.76
CA GLY A 74 -9.31 -0.59 -14.59
C GLY A 74 -8.01 -1.27 -15.03
N ILE A 75 -6.97 -0.51 -15.38
CA ILE A 75 -5.70 -1.08 -15.84
C ILE A 75 -4.92 -1.61 -14.63
N PRO A 76 -4.52 -2.89 -14.62
CA PRO A 76 -3.77 -3.44 -13.51
C PRO A 76 -2.42 -2.76 -13.32
N LYS A 77 -2.05 -2.52 -12.06
CA LYS A 77 -0.77 -1.94 -11.64
C LYS A 77 -0.25 -2.59 -10.37
N LEU A 78 1.07 -2.64 -10.24
CA LEU A 78 1.72 -3.04 -9.01
C LEU A 78 1.74 -1.86 -8.03
N LEU A 79 1.16 -2.07 -6.85
CA LEU A 79 1.16 -1.12 -5.76
C LEU A 79 2.15 -1.60 -4.71
N GLN A 80 3.14 -0.77 -4.40
CA GLN A 80 4.12 -1.09 -3.37
C GLN A 80 3.44 -1.19 -2.00
N VAL A 81 3.80 -2.22 -1.24
CA VAL A 81 3.47 -2.31 0.19
C VAL A 81 4.52 -1.55 0.99
N GLN A 82 4.08 -0.58 1.80
CA GLN A 82 4.96 0.20 2.68
C GLN A 82 5.54 -0.70 3.79
N GLY A 83 6.75 -0.39 4.23
CA GLY A 83 7.47 -1.19 5.23
C GLY A 83 8.02 -2.52 4.72
N SER A 84 7.72 -2.91 3.48
CA SER A 84 8.27 -4.12 2.85
C SER A 84 9.80 -4.13 2.82
N SER A 85 10.38 -5.29 3.09
CA SER A 85 11.81 -5.56 2.90
C SER A 85 12.17 -6.02 1.47
N LYS A 86 11.15 -6.33 0.66
CA LYS A 86 11.30 -6.74 -0.73
C LYS A 86 11.62 -5.57 -1.67
N PRO A 87 12.24 -5.84 -2.83
CA PRO A 87 12.49 -4.83 -3.86
C PRO A 87 11.23 -4.05 -4.26
N HIS A 88 11.40 -2.76 -4.53
CA HIS A 88 10.32 -1.93 -5.05
C HIS A 88 9.85 -2.46 -6.42
N PRO A 89 8.55 -2.40 -6.78
CA PRO A 89 8.05 -2.86 -8.08
C PRO A 89 8.80 -2.29 -9.30
N ASN A 90 9.26 -1.04 -9.19
CA ASN A 90 10.09 -0.38 -10.22
C ASN A 90 11.51 -0.95 -10.37
N MET A 91 11.95 -1.86 -9.49
CA MET A 91 13.21 -2.59 -9.61
C MET A 91 13.05 -3.91 -10.37
N LEU A 92 11.82 -4.34 -10.65
CA LEU A 92 11.57 -5.50 -11.51
C LEU A 92 12.00 -5.18 -12.94
N SER A 93 12.48 -6.19 -13.68
CA SER A 93 12.67 -6.02 -15.12
C SER A 93 11.32 -5.77 -15.81
N ALA A 94 11.36 -5.10 -16.96
CA ALA A 94 10.14 -4.85 -17.75
C ALA A 94 9.41 -6.16 -18.08
N SER A 95 10.15 -7.21 -18.45
CA SER A 95 9.60 -8.53 -18.75
C SER A 95 8.91 -9.20 -17.56
N GLU A 96 9.51 -9.14 -16.36
CA GLU A 96 8.90 -9.72 -15.17
C GLU A 96 7.62 -8.96 -14.78
N ARG A 97 7.69 -7.63 -14.81
CA ARG A 97 6.54 -6.76 -14.53
C ARG A 97 5.40 -7.03 -15.51
N ASP A 98 5.70 -7.09 -16.80
CA ASP A 98 4.69 -7.31 -17.84
C ASP A 98 4.05 -8.70 -17.74
N ALA A 99 4.84 -9.74 -17.40
CA ALA A 99 4.31 -11.07 -17.16
C ALA A 99 3.31 -11.11 -15.99
N ILE A 100 3.64 -10.46 -14.86
CA ILE A 100 2.76 -10.36 -13.70
C ILE A 100 1.47 -9.62 -14.06
N LEU A 101 1.59 -8.48 -14.75
CA LEU A 101 0.42 -7.67 -15.14
C LEU A 101 -0.43 -8.34 -16.22
N ALA A 102 0.16 -9.11 -17.12
CA ALA A 102 -0.57 -9.90 -18.12
C ALA A 102 -1.41 -10.99 -17.43
N GLN A 103 -0.82 -11.72 -16.48
CA GLN A 103 -1.55 -12.72 -15.70
C GLN A 103 -2.70 -12.09 -14.90
N ALA A 104 -2.45 -10.91 -14.29
CA ALA A 104 -3.48 -10.16 -13.60
C ALA A 104 -4.64 -9.80 -14.52
N ARG A 105 -4.37 -9.23 -15.70
CA ARG A 105 -5.41 -8.85 -16.68
C ARG A 105 -6.33 -10.02 -17.02
N THR A 106 -5.78 -11.22 -17.20
CA THR A 106 -6.58 -12.43 -17.42
C THR A 106 -7.51 -12.73 -16.25
N GLN A 107 -7.02 -12.60 -15.01
CA GLN A 107 -7.82 -12.86 -13.80
C GLN A 107 -8.93 -11.81 -13.58
N PHE A 108 -8.65 -10.53 -13.82
CA PHE A 108 -9.65 -9.46 -13.75
C PHE A 108 -10.75 -9.67 -14.80
N ALA A 109 -10.39 -9.99 -16.04
CA ALA A 109 -11.35 -10.24 -17.12
C ALA A 109 -12.27 -11.46 -16.86
N THR A 110 -11.84 -12.42 -16.04
CA THR A 110 -12.66 -13.57 -15.65
C THR A 110 -13.55 -13.33 -14.43
N ARG A 111 -13.27 -12.31 -13.60
CA ARG A 111 -14.07 -12.00 -12.39
C ARG A 111 -15.32 -11.17 -12.69
N ASP A 112 -15.38 -10.50 -13.83
CA ASP A 112 -16.53 -9.72 -14.28
C ASP A 112 -17.54 -10.55 -15.12
N LYS A 113 -17.42 -11.88 -15.11
CA LYS A 113 -18.40 -12.83 -15.65
C LYS A 113 -18.99 -13.68 -14.55
#